data_AF-A0A7R9W2C6-F1
#
_entry.id   AF-A0A7R9W2C6-F1
#
_cell.length_a   1.000
_cell.length_b   1.000
_cell.length_c   1.000
_cell.angle_alpha   90.00
_cell.angle_beta   90.00
_cell.angle_gamma   90.00
#
_symmetry.space_group_name_H-M   'P 1'
#
loop_
_entity.id
_entity.type
_entity.pdbx_description
1 polymer ?
#
loop_
_entity_poly.entity_id
_entity_poly.type
_entity_poly.pdbx_seq_one_letter_code
_entity_poly.pdbx_strand_id
1 'polypeptide(L)'
;TYLNVAGPEAAARAVVDCWSSLWTARAIGYRSRNGISHLDVSLCVVVQIMVPAESSGVLFTANPLNGRRSEVVVDATLGLGEALVGGLVEPDHYEIDAKEKGGGIYRIVRKTLGSKAVQIKGIEGGGVSTDKEAQCGDVQAISDEIILELARTGKDIEEYYGFPQDVEFSVS
;
A
#
# COMPACT_ATOMS: atom_id res chain seq x y z
N THR A 1 7.35 -3.11 -9.04
CA THR A 1 7.88 -1.78 -8.71
C THR A 1 9.32 -1.90 -8.27
N TYR A 2 10.08 -0.81 -8.24
CA TYR A 2 11.46 -0.77 -7.72
C TYR A 2 11.53 0.28 -6.62
N LEU A 3 12.07 -0.09 -5.45
CA LEU A 3 12.12 0.77 -4.27
C LEU A 3 13.56 1.16 -3.92
N ASN A 4 13.68 2.31 -3.26
CA ASN A 4 14.93 2.85 -2.73
C ASN A 4 16.08 2.84 -3.76
N VAL A 5 15.81 3.31 -4.98
CA VAL A 5 16.80 3.37 -6.06
C VAL A 5 17.68 4.60 -5.88
N ALA A 6 18.99 4.40 -5.73
CA ALA A 6 19.95 5.47 -5.48
C ALA A 6 20.81 5.78 -6.72
N GLY A 7 20.86 7.05 -7.09
CA GLY A 7 21.70 7.56 -8.18
C GLY A 7 21.03 7.49 -9.57
N PRO A 8 21.44 8.39 -10.49
CA PRO A 8 20.79 8.56 -11.78
C PRO A 8 20.93 7.33 -12.69
N GLU A 9 22.05 6.62 -12.65
CA GLU A 9 22.27 5.42 -13.48
C GLU A 9 21.40 4.24 -13.03
N ALA A 10 21.19 4.09 -11.73
CA ALA A 10 20.28 3.08 -11.19
C ALA A 10 18.82 3.43 -11.52
N ALA A 11 18.43 4.70 -11.40
CA ALA A 11 17.11 5.18 -11.76
C ALA A 11 16.79 4.95 -13.25
N ALA A 12 17.73 5.29 -14.15
CA ALA A 12 17.57 5.06 -15.57
C ALA A 12 17.39 3.57 -15.91
N ARG A 13 18.15 2.68 -15.23
CA ARG A 13 17.97 1.22 -15.38
C ARG A 13 16.60 0.76 -14.88
N ALA A 14 16.16 1.21 -13.70
CA ALA A 14 14.85 0.87 -13.17
C ALA A 14 13.69 1.32 -14.09
N VAL A 15 13.83 2.47 -14.76
CA VAL A 15 12.86 2.93 -15.78
C VAL A 15 12.80 1.96 -16.96
N VAL A 16 13.95 1.53 -17.48
CA VAL A 16 14.00 0.54 -18.57
C VAL A 16 13.39 -0.80 -18.13
N ASP A 17 13.70 -1.24 -16.92
CA ASP A 17 13.13 -2.47 -16.36
C ASP A 17 11.61 -2.37 -16.19
N CYS A 18 11.08 -1.23 -15.76
CA CYS A 18 9.64 -0.96 -15.73
C CYS A 18 9.00 -1.08 -17.12
N TRP A 19 9.60 -0.50 -18.17
CA TRP A 19 9.11 -0.69 -19.53
C TRP A 19 9.17 -2.15 -19.98
N SER A 20 10.25 -2.86 -19.61
CA SER A 20 10.41 -4.28 -19.92
C SER A 20 9.30 -5.15 -19.30
N SER A 21 8.72 -4.72 -18.16
CA SER A 21 7.70 -5.47 -17.43
C SER A 21 6.41 -5.70 -18.25
N LEU A 22 6.12 -4.83 -19.23
CA LEU A 22 5.04 -5.02 -20.20
C LEU A 22 5.19 -6.31 -21.03
N TRP A 23 6.40 -6.82 -21.19
CA TRP A 23 6.73 -7.94 -22.08
C TRP A 23 6.94 -9.26 -21.35
N THR A 24 6.60 -9.33 -20.07
CA THR A 24 6.57 -10.60 -19.33
C THR A 24 5.50 -11.54 -19.91
N ALA A 25 5.73 -12.86 -19.82
CA ALA A 25 4.77 -13.86 -20.30
C ALA A 25 3.37 -13.69 -19.67
N ARG A 26 3.32 -13.29 -18.39
CA ARG A 26 2.07 -12.98 -17.68
C ARG A 26 1.34 -11.79 -18.31
N ALA A 27 2.05 -10.68 -18.55
CA ALA A 27 1.46 -9.47 -19.11
C ALA A 27 0.99 -9.69 -20.56
N ILE A 28 1.79 -10.38 -21.38
CA ILE A 28 1.41 -10.76 -22.76
C ILE A 28 0.16 -11.63 -22.74
N GLY A 29 0.14 -12.69 -21.93
CA GLY A 29 -1.01 -13.59 -21.83
C GLY A 29 -2.28 -12.90 -21.33
N TYR A 30 -2.18 -11.95 -20.39
CA TYR A 30 -3.30 -11.11 -19.96
C TYR A 30 -3.84 -10.26 -21.12
N ARG A 31 -2.96 -9.59 -21.88
CA ARG A 31 -3.37 -8.77 -23.03
C ARG A 31 -4.07 -9.61 -24.09
N SER A 32 -3.51 -10.76 -24.46
CA SER A 32 -4.11 -11.65 -25.45
C SER A 32 -5.48 -12.16 -25.02
N ARG A 33 -5.67 -12.52 -23.73
CA ARG A 33 -6.98 -12.96 -23.22
C ARG A 33 -8.04 -11.87 -23.20
N ASN A 34 -7.64 -10.61 -23.03
CA ASN A 34 -8.56 -9.47 -22.99
C ASN A 34 -8.67 -8.73 -24.34
N GLY A 35 -8.09 -9.29 -25.42
CA GLY A 35 -8.12 -8.66 -26.75
C GLY A 35 -7.39 -7.32 -26.84
N ILE A 36 -6.44 -7.06 -25.94
CA ILE A 36 -5.67 -5.82 -25.91
C ILE A 36 -4.49 -5.94 -26.88
N SER A 37 -4.42 -5.03 -27.85
CA SER A 37 -3.32 -4.95 -28.83
C SER A 37 -1.96 -4.79 -28.15
N HIS A 38 -0.94 -5.51 -28.63
CA HIS A 38 0.42 -5.37 -28.12
C HIS A 38 1.11 -4.09 -28.60
N LEU A 39 0.63 -3.48 -29.69
CA LEU A 39 1.23 -2.29 -30.31
C LEU A 39 0.69 -0.98 -29.72
N ASP A 40 -0.50 -1.02 -29.11
CA ASP A 40 -1.18 0.17 -28.62
C ASP A 40 -0.97 0.41 -27.12
N VAL A 41 -0.16 -0.43 -26.46
CA VAL A 41 0.13 -0.30 -25.03
C VAL A 41 1.36 0.57 -24.81
N SER A 42 1.22 1.59 -23.97
CA SER A 42 2.30 2.43 -23.47
C SER A 42 2.34 2.36 -21.95
N LEU A 43 3.52 2.47 -21.35
CA LEU A 43 3.69 2.51 -19.88
C LEU A 43 4.38 3.80 -19.47
N CYS A 44 3.70 4.57 -18.62
CA CYS A 44 4.28 5.70 -17.92
C CYS A 44 5.01 5.20 -16.66
N VAL A 45 6.22 5.70 -16.41
CA VAL A 45 6.97 5.39 -15.19
C VAL A 45 6.90 6.60 -14.27
N VAL A 46 6.27 6.42 -13.11
CA VAL A 46 6.26 7.44 -12.04
C VAL A 46 7.55 7.31 -11.25
N VAL A 47 8.27 8.43 -11.10
CA VAL A 47 9.46 8.52 -10.25
C VAL A 47 9.11 9.40 -9.06
N GLN A 48 9.13 8.81 -7.86
CA GLN A 48 8.78 9.45 -6.60
C GLN A 48 9.96 9.39 -5.63
N ILE A 49 10.10 10.42 -4.81
CA ILE A 49 11.07 10.41 -3.70
C ILE A 49 10.69 9.29 -2.72
N MET A 50 11.67 8.47 -2.35
CA MET A 50 11.46 7.38 -1.41
C MET A 50 11.16 7.95 -0.02
N VAL A 51 10.04 7.52 0.57
CA VAL A 51 9.67 7.88 1.95
C VAL A 51 10.21 6.78 2.90
N PRO A 52 11.06 7.11 3.88
CA PRO A 52 11.40 6.17 4.96
C PRO A 52 10.12 5.79 5.70
N ALA A 53 9.90 4.52 6.00
CA ALA A 53 8.70 4.08 6.71
C ALA A 53 9.07 3.24 7.92
N GLU A 54 8.68 3.68 9.10
CA GLU A 54 8.63 2.83 10.29
C GLU A 54 7.48 1.83 10.15
N SER A 55 6.36 2.31 9.61
CA SER A 55 5.18 1.51 9.27
C SER A 55 4.56 2.00 7.97
N SER A 56 3.84 1.12 7.28
CA SER A 56 3.14 1.45 6.04
C SER A 56 1.93 0.55 5.87
N GLY A 57 1.06 0.90 4.93
CA GLY A 57 -0.18 0.16 4.77
C GLY A 57 -1.04 0.61 3.62
N VAL A 58 -2.24 0.03 3.60
CA VAL A 58 -3.34 0.39 2.71
C VAL A 58 -4.57 0.77 3.52
N LEU A 59 -5.32 1.72 3.00
CA LEU A 59 -6.59 2.18 3.55
C LEU A 59 -7.66 2.06 2.48
N PHE A 60 -8.77 1.43 2.83
CA PHE A 60 -9.99 1.39 2.04
C PHE A 60 -11.06 2.23 2.70
N THR A 61 -11.61 3.22 1.98
CA THR A 61 -12.63 4.13 2.54
C THR A 61 -14.03 3.51 2.64
N ALA A 62 -14.20 2.31 2.08
CA ALA A 62 -15.33 1.42 2.24
C ALA A 62 -14.81 0.00 2.48
N ASN A 63 -15.45 -0.75 3.38
CA ASN A 63 -15.01 -2.08 3.75
C ASN A 63 -15.14 -3.06 2.55
N PRO A 64 -14.03 -3.61 2.03
CA PRO A 64 -14.04 -4.46 0.84
C PRO A 64 -14.62 -5.86 1.09
N LEU A 65 -14.70 -6.30 2.35
CA LEU A 65 -15.19 -7.63 2.73
C LEU A 65 -16.71 -7.70 2.81
N ASN A 66 -17.36 -6.59 3.17
CA ASN A 66 -18.81 -6.56 3.39
C ASN A 66 -19.55 -5.45 2.58
N GLY A 67 -18.82 -4.57 1.90
CA GLY A 67 -19.36 -3.49 1.08
C GLY A 67 -19.89 -2.27 1.85
N ARG A 68 -19.71 -2.18 3.18
CA ARG A 68 -20.19 -1.05 3.98
C ARG A 68 -19.32 0.19 3.75
N ARG A 69 -19.93 1.24 3.22
CA ARG A 69 -19.29 2.55 2.94
C ARG A 69 -19.10 3.43 4.18
N SER A 70 -19.73 3.06 5.30
CA SER A 70 -19.55 3.71 6.59
C SER A 70 -18.39 3.09 7.38
N GLU A 71 -17.70 2.11 6.84
CA GLU A 71 -16.57 1.44 7.50
C GLU A 71 -15.31 1.70 6.69
N VAL A 72 -14.31 2.29 7.34
CA VAL A 72 -12.95 2.40 6.81
C VAL A 72 -12.17 1.19 7.30
N VAL A 73 -11.39 0.58 6.41
CA VAL A 73 -10.49 -0.53 6.74
C VAL A 73 -9.07 -0.07 6.54
N VAL A 74 -8.20 -0.35 7.51
CA VAL A 74 -6.77 -0.06 7.44
C VAL A 74 -6.01 -1.35 7.69
N ASP A 75 -5.17 -1.73 6.73
CA ASP A 75 -4.18 -2.79 6.91
C ASP A 75 -2.79 -2.16 7.02
N ALA A 76 -2.04 -2.48 8.08
CA ALA A 76 -0.72 -1.91 8.32
C ALA A 76 0.33 -2.97 8.66
N THR A 77 1.56 -2.73 8.22
CA THR A 77 2.75 -3.53 8.55
C THR A 77 3.90 -2.62 8.98
N LEU A 78 4.96 -3.23 9.50
CA LEU A 78 6.21 -2.55 9.84
C LEU A 78 7.13 -2.48 8.62
N GLY A 79 7.85 -1.37 8.47
CA GLY A 79 8.72 -1.09 7.33
C GLY A 79 7.97 -0.65 6.07
N LEU A 80 8.57 -0.91 4.91
CA LEU A 80 8.04 -0.55 3.59
C LEU A 80 6.87 -1.44 3.16
N GLY A 81 5.92 -0.87 2.42
CA GLY A 81 4.62 -1.48 2.13
C GLY A 81 4.63 -2.61 1.09
N GLU A 82 5.74 -2.82 0.39
CA GLU A 82 5.84 -3.79 -0.71
C GLU A 82 5.50 -5.23 -0.25
N ALA A 83 5.83 -5.61 0.99
CA ALA A 83 5.49 -6.92 1.52
C ALA A 83 3.98 -7.10 1.66
N LEU A 84 3.28 -6.04 2.07
CA LEU A 84 1.82 -6.03 2.22
C LEU A 84 1.15 -6.04 0.85
N VAL A 85 1.53 -5.14 -0.05
CA VAL A 85 0.96 -5.05 -1.40
C VAL A 85 1.21 -6.33 -2.21
N GLY A 86 2.35 -6.99 -1.99
CA GLY A 86 2.69 -8.28 -2.58
C GLY A 86 1.98 -9.48 -1.96
N GLY A 87 1.21 -9.31 -0.87
CA GLY A 87 0.54 -10.40 -0.15
C GLY A 87 1.50 -11.36 0.56
N LEU A 88 2.68 -10.88 0.94
CA LEU A 88 3.77 -11.67 1.54
C LEU A 88 3.77 -11.61 3.07
N VAL A 89 2.93 -10.76 3.68
CA VAL A 89 2.86 -10.55 5.12
C VAL A 89 1.40 -10.57 5.59
N GLU A 90 1.17 -11.06 6.80
CA GLU A 90 -0.09 -10.89 7.52
C GLU A 90 -0.03 -9.56 8.29
N PRO A 91 -0.77 -8.52 7.86
CA PRO A 91 -0.72 -7.20 8.46
C PRO A 91 -1.60 -7.12 9.71
N ASP A 92 -1.46 -6.05 10.46
CA ASP A 92 -2.52 -5.65 11.39
C ASP A 92 -3.71 -5.12 10.62
N HIS A 93 -4.90 -5.54 11.02
CA HIS A 93 -6.17 -5.18 10.42
C HIS A 93 -7.01 -4.35 11.40
N TYR A 94 -7.42 -3.17 10.97
CA TYR A 94 -8.24 -2.25 11.75
C TYR A 94 -9.52 -1.91 11.00
N GLU A 95 -10.66 -2.02 11.70
CA GLU A 95 -11.95 -1.59 11.19
C GLU A 95 -12.41 -0.36 11.99
N ILE A 96 -12.74 0.71 11.27
CA ILE A 96 -13.14 2.00 11.84
C ILE A 96 -14.55 2.33 11.37
N ASP A 97 -15.45 2.56 12.33
CA ASP A 97 -16.77 3.12 12.06
C ASP A 97 -16.61 4.61 11.77
N ALA A 98 -16.94 5.00 10.54
CA ALA A 98 -16.87 6.35 9.99
C ALA A 98 -18.30 6.79 9.61
N LYS A 99 -19.19 6.77 10.59
CA LYS A 99 -20.55 7.30 10.45
C LYS A 99 -20.52 8.82 10.37
N GLU A 100 -21.26 9.33 9.38
CA GLU A 100 -21.45 10.74 8.98
C GLU A 100 -20.42 11.32 8.00
N LYS A 101 -20.96 11.96 6.95
CA LYS A 101 -20.22 12.88 6.09
C LYS A 101 -20.09 14.23 6.81
N GLY A 102 -18.91 14.85 6.78
CA GLY A 102 -18.72 16.23 7.26
C GLY A 102 -18.41 16.41 8.74
N GLY A 103 -17.61 15.51 9.35
CA GLY A 103 -17.05 15.71 10.69
C GLY A 103 -17.54 14.75 11.79
N GLY A 104 -18.07 13.59 11.40
CA GLY A 104 -18.53 12.55 12.31
C GLY A 104 -17.45 11.99 13.25
N ILE A 105 -17.91 11.28 14.29
CA ILE A 105 -17.03 10.62 15.28
C ILE A 105 -16.48 9.33 14.66
N TYR A 106 -15.17 9.29 14.41
CA TYR A 106 -14.45 8.09 14.01
C TYR A 106 -14.19 7.22 15.24
N ARG A 107 -14.50 5.93 15.13
CA ARG A 107 -14.28 4.97 16.22
C ARG A 107 -13.71 3.67 15.69
N ILE A 108 -12.59 3.23 16.28
CA ILE A 108 -12.06 1.89 16.04
C ILE A 108 -13.04 0.88 16.65
N VAL A 109 -13.60 0.02 15.81
CA VAL A 109 -14.55 -1.03 16.22
C VAL A 109 -13.90 -2.40 16.32
N ARG A 110 -12.80 -2.61 15.58
CA ARG A 110 -12.04 -3.86 15.64
C ARG A 110 -10.56 -3.61 15.39
N LYS A 111 -9.73 -4.39 16.07
CA LYS A 111 -8.32 -4.57 15.77
C LYS A 111 -7.98 -6.05 15.74
N THR A 112 -7.15 -6.45 14.82
CA THR A 112 -6.61 -7.82 14.74
C THR A 112 -5.15 -7.69 14.36
N LEU A 113 -4.24 -8.11 15.25
CA LEU A 113 -2.81 -8.01 14.98
C LEU A 113 -2.35 -9.20 14.14
N GLY A 114 -1.59 -8.92 13.09
CA GLY A 114 -0.97 -9.91 12.24
C GLY A 114 0.44 -10.25 12.71
N SER A 115 0.97 -11.39 12.24
CA SER A 115 2.33 -11.81 12.60
C SER A 115 3.43 -10.82 12.19
N LYS A 116 3.24 -10.08 11.08
CA LYS A 116 4.21 -9.11 10.54
C LYS A 116 5.64 -9.67 10.41
N ALA A 117 5.73 -10.97 10.08
CA ALA A 117 6.99 -11.72 10.06
C ALA A 117 7.91 -11.33 8.90
N VAL A 118 7.33 -10.85 7.80
CA VAL A 118 8.09 -10.34 6.64
C VAL A 118 8.12 -8.82 6.70
N GLN A 119 9.31 -8.25 6.83
CA GLN A 119 9.55 -6.80 6.86
C GLN A 119 10.56 -6.41 5.79
N ILE A 120 10.25 -5.35 5.05
CA ILE A 120 11.14 -4.80 4.03
C ILE A 120 11.63 -3.43 4.49
N LYS A 121 12.93 -3.19 4.43
CA LYS A 121 13.54 -1.91 4.85
C LYS A 121 14.44 -1.38 3.75
N GLY A 122 14.51 -0.06 3.61
CA GLY A 122 15.49 0.58 2.73
C GLY A 122 16.91 0.42 3.28
N ILE A 123 17.88 0.22 2.39
CA ILE A 123 19.31 0.18 2.72
C ILE A 123 19.93 1.54 2.38
N GLU A 124 20.84 2.02 3.24
CA GLU A 124 21.63 3.21 2.96
C GLU A 124 22.44 3.03 1.66
N GLY A 125 22.38 3.99 0.74
CA GLY A 125 23.03 3.89 -0.57
C GLY A 125 22.24 3.10 -1.62
N GLY A 126 21.05 2.59 -1.29
CA GLY A 126 20.07 2.05 -2.24
C GLY A 126 19.76 0.57 -2.07
N GLY A 127 18.62 0.15 -2.62
CA GLY A 127 18.08 -1.21 -2.52
C GLY A 127 17.30 -1.46 -1.23
N VAL A 128 16.81 -2.69 -1.07
CA VAL A 128 16.02 -3.08 0.11
C VAL A 128 16.57 -4.35 0.75
N SER A 129 16.43 -4.45 2.06
CA SER A 129 16.64 -5.68 2.82
C SER A 129 15.28 -6.29 3.18
N THR A 130 15.23 -7.61 3.31
CA THR A 130 14.03 -8.33 3.72
C THR A 130 14.37 -9.24 4.89
N ASP A 131 13.74 -8.97 6.03
CA ASP A 131 13.65 -9.93 7.13
C ASP A 131 12.39 -10.78 6.91
N LYS A 132 12.49 -12.10 7.08
CA LYS A 132 11.38 -13.04 6.86
C LYS A 132 10.91 -13.71 8.15
N GLU A 133 11.59 -13.48 9.27
CA GLU A 133 11.34 -14.19 10.53
C GLU A 133 11.20 -13.23 11.71
N ALA A 134 10.83 -11.97 11.43
CA ALA A 134 10.66 -10.95 12.44
C ALA A 134 9.58 -11.36 13.47
N GLN A 135 9.90 -11.23 14.75
CA GLN A 135 9.00 -11.59 15.85
C GLN A 135 8.26 -10.35 16.35
N CYS A 136 7.24 -9.91 15.61
CA CYS A 136 6.52 -8.67 15.87
C CYS A 136 4.99 -8.83 15.98
N GLY A 137 4.51 -10.06 16.19
CA GLY A 137 3.06 -10.35 16.27
C GLY A 137 2.33 -9.58 17.36
N ASP A 138 2.98 -9.35 18.51
CA ASP A 138 2.41 -8.61 19.64
C ASP A 138 2.60 -7.09 19.56
N VAL A 139 3.26 -6.60 18.50
CA VAL A 139 3.53 -5.17 18.29
C VAL A 139 2.45 -4.61 17.36
N GLN A 140 1.70 -3.61 17.80
CA GLN A 140 0.78 -2.86 16.94
C GLN A 140 1.58 -1.96 15.99
N ALA A 141 1.35 -2.05 14.68
CA ALA A 141 2.14 -1.36 13.66
C ALA A 141 1.96 0.15 13.68
N ILE A 142 0.76 0.65 13.97
CA ILE A 142 0.45 2.08 14.04
C ILE A 142 -0.40 2.38 15.27
N SER A 143 -0.26 3.56 15.86
CA SER A 143 -1.02 3.93 17.06
C SER A 143 -2.50 4.21 16.74
N ASP A 144 -3.34 4.22 17.76
CA ASP A 144 -4.78 4.49 17.62
C ASP A 144 -5.04 5.89 17.07
N GLU A 145 -4.21 6.85 17.45
CA GLU A 145 -4.25 8.22 16.95
C GLU A 145 -4.02 8.24 15.44
N ILE A 146 -3.01 7.52 14.96
CA ILE A 146 -2.69 7.40 13.54
C ILE A 146 -3.81 6.67 12.78
N ILE A 147 -4.36 5.59 13.34
CA ILE A 147 -5.50 4.87 12.73
C ILE A 147 -6.68 5.82 12.49
N LEU A 148 -7.02 6.64 13.50
CA LEU A 148 -8.12 7.59 13.40
C LEU A 148 -7.81 8.78 12.47
N GLU A 149 -6.56 9.25 12.43
CA GLU A 149 -6.11 10.27 11.49
C GLU A 149 -6.19 9.79 10.04
N LEU A 150 -5.69 8.57 9.77
CA LEU A 150 -5.79 7.95 8.46
C LEU A 150 -7.25 7.81 8.03
N ALA A 151 -8.15 7.38 8.92
CA ALA A 151 -9.57 7.27 8.60
C ALA A 151 -10.20 8.62 8.21
N ARG A 152 -9.83 9.71 8.89
CA ARG A 152 -10.26 11.08 8.52
C ARG A 152 -9.71 11.47 7.16
N THR A 153 -8.41 11.36 6.96
CA THR A 153 -7.74 11.69 5.69
C THR A 153 -8.32 10.88 4.54
N GLY A 154 -8.57 9.58 4.74
CA GLY A 154 -9.20 8.71 3.74
C GLY A 154 -10.60 9.20 3.35
N LYS A 155 -11.42 9.64 4.31
CA LYS A 155 -12.74 10.22 4.01
C LYS A 155 -12.65 11.56 3.28
N ASP A 156 -11.68 12.40 3.61
CA ASP A 156 -11.45 13.66 2.88
C ASP A 156 -11.05 13.37 1.41
N ILE A 157 -10.23 12.34 1.17
CA ILE A 157 -9.87 11.88 -0.17
C ILE A 157 -11.09 11.30 -0.89
N GLU A 158 -11.90 10.45 -0.23
CA GLU A 158 -13.15 9.92 -0.81
C GLU A 158 -14.11 11.04 -1.20
N GLU A 159 -14.26 12.06 -0.36
CA GLU A 159 -15.12 13.21 -0.64
C GLU A 159 -14.63 14.00 -1.85
N TYR A 160 -13.32 14.23 -1.96
CA TYR A 160 -12.72 14.92 -3.10
C TYR A 160 -12.97 14.19 -4.42
N TYR A 161 -12.79 12.87 -4.47
CA TYR A 161 -12.97 12.07 -5.68
C TYR A 161 -14.43 11.67 -5.95
N GLY A 162 -15.28 11.66 -4.91
CA GLY A 162 -16.71 11.34 -5.00
C GLY A 162 -17.05 9.84 -5.04
N PHE A 163 -16.07 8.95 -4.86
CA PHE A 163 -16.25 7.50 -4.82
C PHE A 163 -15.23 6.83 -3.88
N PRO A 164 -15.48 5.58 -3.40
CA PRO A 164 -14.58 4.90 -2.48
C PRO A 164 -13.16 4.75 -3.04
N GLN A 165 -12.17 4.88 -2.17
CA GLN A 165 -10.75 4.92 -2.52
C GLN A 165 -10.00 3.77 -1.87
N ASP A 166 -8.94 3.36 -2.55
CA ASP A 166 -7.88 2.48 -2.10
C ASP A 166 -6.59 3.33 -2.06
N VAL A 167 -6.02 3.49 -0.87
CA VAL A 167 -4.95 4.47 -0.59
C VAL A 167 -3.78 3.77 0.09
N GLU A 168 -2.62 3.78 -0.56
CA GLU A 168 -1.36 3.42 0.08
C GLU A 168 -0.85 4.57 0.97
N PHE A 169 -0.29 4.24 2.14
CA PHE A 169 0.28 5.23 3.06
C PHE A 169 1.59 4.76 3.72
N SER A 170 2.34 5.71 4.25
CA SER A 170 3.54 5.48 5.07
C SER A 170 3.51 6.36 6.32
N VAL A 171 4.06 5.85 7.41
CA VAL A 171 4.25 6.53 8.69
C VAL A 171 5.74 6.49 9.02
N SER A 172 6.27 7.64 9.43
CA SER A 172 7.69 7.92 9.64
C SER A 172 7.92 8.70 10.92
#